data_AF-A0A973YEP0-F1
#
_entry.id   AF-A0A973YEP0-F1
#
_cell.length_a   1.000
_cell.length_b   1.000
_cell.length_c   1.000
_cell.angle_alpha   90.00
_cell.angle_beta   90.00
_cell.angle_gamma   90.00
#
_symmetry.space_group_name_H-M   'P 1'
#
loop_
_entity.id
_entity.type
_entity.pdbx_description
1 polymer ?
#
loop_
_entity_poly.entity_id
_entity_poly.type
_entity_poly.pdbx_seq_one_letter_code
_entity_poly.pdbx_strand_id
1 'polypeptide(L)'
;PPALPTGPPAPKNVTVVAGTDLVLTCRLGSNLARVLWTFEGRALAAEQMLVLSDTRLRALVVPGAGVQHSGTYRCLAEEQGARLGAQEYRVAVL
;
A
#
# COMPACT_ATOMS: atom_id res chain seq x y z
N PRO A 1 17.84 19.37 14.52
CA PRO A 1 16.70 18.69 13.85
C PRO A 1 17.18 17.56 12.93
N PRO A 2 16.64 16.33 13.03
CA PRO A 2 17.01 15.28 12.09
C PRO A 2 16.49 15.66 10.70
N ALA A 3 17.40 15.75 9.73
CA ALA A 3 17.06 16.00 8.34
C ALA A 3 16.16 14.86 7.84
N LEU A 4 14.95 15.20 7.39
CA LEU A 4 14.06 14.25 6.75
C LEU A 4 14.76 13.73 5.47
N PRO A 5 14.80 12.42 5.21
CA PRO A 5 15.42 11.91 4.00
C PRO A 5 14.77 12.54 2.77
N THR A 6 15.55 13.34 2.02
CA THR A 6 15.17 14.05 0.78
C THR A 6 15.18 13.12 -0.45
N GLY A 7 15.09 11.81 -0.24
CA GLY A 7 15.03 10.81 -1.30
C GLY A 7 13.59 10.35 -1.54
N PRO A 8 13.26 9.85 -2.75
CA PRO A 8 12.02 9.14 -2.95
C PRO A 8 11.91 7.99 -1.92
N PRO A 9 10.73 7.75 -1.33
CA PRO A 9 10.56 6.68 -0.35
C PRO A 9 11.02 5.36 -0.97
N ALA A 10 12.02 4.72 -0.34
CA ALA A 10 12.54 3.46 -0.82
C ALA A 10 11.42 2.40 -0.85
N PRO A 11 11.40 1.52 -1.86
CA PRO A 11 10.42 0.44 -1.92
C PRO A 11 10.62 -0.52 -0.76
N LYS A 12 9.51 -0.93 -0.13
CA LYS A 12 9.49 -1.92 0.94
C LYS A 12 9.39 -3.32 0.36
N ASN A 13 10.37 -4.17 0.61
CA ASN A 13 10.28 -5.57 0.23
C ASN A 13 9.44 -6.35 1.25
N VAL A 14 8.47 -7.13 0.76
CA VAL A 14 7.56 -7.95 1.57
C VAL A 14 7.60 -9.35 1.00
N THR A 15 7.74 -10.34 1.88
CA THR A 15 7.73 -11.75 1.49
C THR A 15 6.66 -12.46 2.30
N VAL A 16 5.81 -13.21 1.62
CA VAL A 16 4.64 -13.87 2.21
C VAL A 16 4.55 -15.29 1.66
N VAL A 17 4.05 -16.24 2.44
CA VAL A 17 3.92 -17.64 2.00
C VAL A 17 2.59 -17.81 1.26
N ALA A 18 2.58 -18.60 0.20
CA ALA A 18 1.39 -18.90 -0.57
C ALA A 18 0.27 -19.45 0.33
N GLY A 19 -0.94 -18.90 0.16
CA GLY A 19 -2.10 -19.27 0.97
C GLY A 19 -2.22 -18.54 2.31
N THR A 20 -1.31 -17.61 2.62
CA THR A 20 -1.46 -16.69 3.76
C THR A 20 -1.97 -15.32 3.32
N ASP A 21 -2.51 -14.55 4.26
CA ASP A 21 -3.08 -13.23 3.99
C ASP A 21 -1.96 -12.19 3.86
N LEU A 22 -1.86 -11.57 2.68
CA LEU A 22 -0.93 -10.47 2.45
C LEU A 22 -1.53 -9.16 2.99
N VAL A 23 -0.83 -8.51 3.91
CA VAL A 23 -1.26 -7.24 4.51
C VAL A 23 -0.23 -6.14 4.22
N LEU A 24 -0.63 -5.13 3.44
CA LEU A 24 0.19 -3.96 3.15
C LEU A 24 -0.40 -2.72 3.80
N THR A 25 0.37 -2.02 4.62
CA THR A 25 -0.11 -0.81 5.31
C THR A 25 0.29 0.45 4.56
N CYS A 26 -0.51 1.51 4.60
CA CYS A 26 -0.18 2.80 4.01
C CYS A 26 -0.61 3.90 4.96
N ARG A 27 0.33 4.79 5.28
CA ARG A 27 0.07 5.95 6.12
C ARG A 27 -0.16 7.17 5.23
N LEU A 28 -1.36 7.72 5.31
CA LEU A 28 -1.77 8.92 4.60
C LEU A 28 -1.31 10.17 5.35
N GLY A 29 -1.00 11.23 4.61
CA GLY A 29 -0.67 12.53 5.21
C GLY A 29 -1.87 13.20 5.89
N SER A 30 -3.07 12.98 5.35
CA SER A 30 -4.34 13.53 5.81
C SER A 30 -5.34 12.42 6.12
N ASN A 31 -6.18 12.61 7.14
CA ASN A 31 -7.30 11.71 7.47
C ASN A 31 -8.50 11.90 6.52
N LEU A 32 -8.53 12.98 5.75
CA LEU A 32 -9.54 13.23 4.70
C LEU A 32 -9.14 12.59 3.36
N ALA A 33 -7.87 12.22 3.21
CA ALA A 33 -7.39 11.52 2.02
C ALA A 33 -7.95 10.09 1.96
N ARG A 34 -8.27 9.65 0.74
CA ARG A 34 -8.55 8.23 0.44
C ARG A 34 -7.26 7.56 -0.01
N VAL A 35 -7.05 6.30 0.35
CA VAL A 35 -5.94 5.55 -0.24
C VAL A 35 -6.43 4.90 -1.54
N LEU A 36 -5.60 4.94 -2.57
CA LEU A 36 -5.73 4.19 -3.80
C LEU A 36 -4.56 3.24 -3.87
N TRP A 37 -4.85 1.95 -3.96
CA TRP A 37 -3.83 0.94 -4.16
C TRP A 37 -3.71 0.63 -5.65
N THR A 38 -2.48 0.45 -6.10
CA THR A 38 -2.19 -0.03 -7.44
C THR A 38 -1.29 -1.27 -7.35
N PHE A 39 -1.52 -2.23 -8.22
CA PHE A 39 -0.71 -3.44 -8.39
C PHE A 39 -0.22 -3.48 -9.83
N GLU A 40 1.11 -3.51 -10.02
CA GLU A 40 1.72 -3.49 -11.36
C GLU A 40 1.19 -2.33 -12.23
N GLY A 41 0.95 -1.17 -11.60
CA GLY A 41 0.40 0.03 -12.24
C GLY A 41 -1.12 0.03 -12.47
N ARG A 42 -1.85 -1.03 -12.11
CA ARG A 42 -3.31 -1.12 -12.23
C ARG A 42 -3.98 -0.78 -10.90
N ALA A 43 -5.03 0.04 -10.93
CA ALA A 43 -5.81 0.33 -9.73
C ALA A 43 -6.49 -0.94 -9.18
N LEU A 44 -6.33 -1.18 -7.89
CA LEU A 44 -7.03 -2.24 -7.17
C LEU A 44 -8.38 -1.73 -6.66
N ALA A 45 -9.37 -2.62 -6.64
CA ALA A 45 -10.69 -2.33 -6.10
C ALA A 45 -10.61 -2.08 -4.58
N ALA A 46 -11.40 -1.10 -4.11
CA ALA A 46 -11.49 -0.71 -2.70
C ALA A 46 -12.00 -1.84 -1.78
N GLU A 47 -12.62 -2.88 -2.33
CA GLU A 47 -13.10 -4.07 -1.59
C GLU A 47 -11.99 -4.78 -0.79
N GLN A 48 -10.73 -4.64 -1.21
CA GLN A 48 -9.58 -5.28 -0.59
C GLN A 48 -8.96 -4.44 0.53
N MET A 49 -9.63 -3.37 0.96
CA MET A 49 -9.04 -2.34 1.80
C MET A 49 -9.70 -2.27 3.18
N LEU A 50 -8.90 -2.47 4.23
CA LEU A 50 -9.31 -2.24 5.61
C LEU A 50 -8.87 -0.86 6.10
N VAL A 51 -9.79 -0.20 6.82
CA VAL A 51 -9.48 0.96 7.65
C VAL A 51 -9.04 0.45 9.02
N LEU A 52 -7.82 0.77 9.42
CA LEU A 52 -7.30 0.43 10.75
C LEU A 52 -7.75 1.48 11.78
N SER A 53 -7.53 1.21 13.08
CA SER A 53 -7.93 2.12 14.17
C SER A 53 -7.41 3.55 14.01
N ASP A 54 -6.28 3.73 13.32
CA ASP A 54 -5.77 5.05 12.96
C ASP A 54 -6.42 5.51 11.63
N THR A 55 -7.17 6.61 11.70
CA THR A 55 -7.87 7.20 10.54
C THR A 55 -6.96 7.65 9.39
N ARG A 56 -5.64 7.67 9.59
CA ARG A 56 -4.64 7.93 8.54
C ARG A 56 -3.94 6.66 8.09
N LEU A 57 -4.16 5.54 8.77
CA LEU A 57 -3.59 4.25 8.41
C LEU A 57 -4.63 3.41 7.66
N ARG A 58 -4.23 2.94 6.48
CA ARG A 58 -5.03 2.02 5.67
C ARG A 58 -4.25 0.75 5.43
N ALA A 59 -4.94 -0.37 5.32
CA ALA A 59 -4.34 -1.64 4.95
C ALA A 59 -5.00 -2.18 3.69
N LEU A 60 -4.19 -2.69 2.76
CA LEU A 60 -4.65 -3.60 1.73
C LEU A 60 -4.48 -5.02 2.27
N VAL A 61 -5.54 -5.82 2.21
CA VAL A 61 -5.52 -7.23 2.58
C VAL A 61 -5.87 -8.05 1.35
N VAL A 62 -4.96 -8.94 0.96
CA VAL A 62 -5.19 -9.92 -0.10
C VAL A 62 -5.25 -11.30 0.56
N PRO A 63 -6.45 -11.84 0.80
CA PRO A 63 -6.61 -13.12 1.47
C PRO A 63 -6.11 -14.27 0.59
N GLY A 64 -5.48 -15.27 1.20
CA GLY A 64 -4.97 -16.45 0.48
C GLY A 64 -4.04 -16.08 -0.68
N ALA A 65 -3.09 -15.17 -0.45
CA ALA A 65 -2.21 -14.67 -1.50
C ALA A 65 -1.43 -15.83 -2.13
N GLY A 66 -1.63 -16.09 -3.43
CA GLY A 66 -0.79 -16.96 -4.24
C GLY A 66 0.29 -16.22 -5.03
N VAL A 67 1.16 -16.98 -5.72
CA VAL A 67 2.29 -16.49 -6.54
C VAL A 67 1.90 -15.39 -7.54
N GLN A 68 0.66 -15.41 -8.05
CA GLN A 68 0.10 -14.41 -8.95
C GLN A 68 -0.06 -13.01 -8.34
N HIS A 69 -0.03 -12.91 -7.01
CA HIS A 69 -0.05 -11.64 -6.28
C HIS A 69 1.36 -11.13 -5.98
N SER A 70 2.42 -11.80 -6.48
CA SER A 70 3.77 -11.24 -6.40
C SER A 70 3.91 -10.09 -7.39
N GLY A 71 4.51 -8.99 -6.94
CA GLY A 71 4.73 -7.81 -7.77
C GLY A 71 4.84 -6.53 -6.97
N THR A 72 4.67 -5.41 -7.65
CA THR A 72 4.87 -4.07 -7.15
C THR A 72 3.52 -3.45 -6.80
N TYR A 73 3.29 -3.24 -5.51
CA TYR A 73 2.13 -2.54 -5.00
C TYR A 73 2.52 -1.10 -4.66
N ARG A 74 1.69 -0.12 -5.02
CA ARG A 74 1.87 1.27 -4.59
C ARG A 74 0.60 1.80 -3.97
N CYS A 75 0.76 2.54 -2.88
CA CYS A 75 -0.33 3.29 -2.29
C CYS A 75 -0.21 4.77 -2.63
N LEU A 76 -1.33 5.35 -3.04
CA LEU A 76 -1.50 6.74 -3.39
C LEU A 76 -2.54 7.35 -2.45
N ALA A 77 -2.31 8.56 -1.97
CA ALA A 77 -3.31 9.35 -1.25
C ALA A 77 -4.05 10.24 -2.26
N GLU A 78 -5.37 10.11 -2.34
CA GLU A 78 -6.23 11.01 -3.11
C GLU A 78 -7.00 11.95 -2.17
N GLU A 79 -6.75 13.25 -2.27
CA GLU A 79 -7.43 14.30 -1.51
C GLU A 79 -7.77 15.45 -2.46
N GLN A 80 -9.05 15.87 -2.49
CA GLN A 80 -9.53 16.95 -3.37
C GLN A 80 -9.16 16.78 -4.87
N GLY A 81 -9.00 15.53 -5.33
CA GLY A 81 -8.60 15.22 -6.72
C GLY A 81 -7.09 15.19 -6.98
N ALA A 82 -6.26 15.54 -6.00
CA ALA A 82 -4.81 15.37 -6.08
C ALA A 82 -4.41 13.96 -5.64
N ARG A 83 -3.62 13.26 -6.45
CA ARG A 83 -3.07 11.92 -6.15
C ARG A 83 -1.59 12.02 -5.83
N LEU A 84 -1.23 11.70 -4.59
CA LEU A 84 0.14 11.75 -4.10
C LEU A 84 0.62 10.35 -3.76
N GLY A 85 1.73 9.91 -4.38
CA GLY A 85 2.33 8.61 -4.05
C GLY A 85 2.89 8.62 -2.63
N ALA A 86 2.46 7.68 -1.79
CA ALA A 86 2.89 7.59 -0.40
C ALA A 86 3.94 6.48 -0.20
N GLN A 87 3.72 5.27 -0.74
CA GLN A 87 4.65 4.15 -0.54
C GLN A 87 4.61 3.13 -1.68
N GLU A 88 5.76 2.51 -1.95
CA GLU A 88 5.93 1.37 -2.85
C GLU A 88 6.30 0.12 -2.05
N TYR A 89 5.75 -1.01 -2.47
CA TYR A 89 5.93 -2.34 -1.91
C TYR A 89 6.31 -3.30 -3.03
N ARG A 90 7.36 -4.10 -2.82
CA ARG A 90 7.73 -5.22 -3.68
C ARG A 90 7.40 -6.51 -2.95
N VAL A 91 6.32 -7.15 -3.34
CA VAL A 91 5.80 -8.36 -2.73
C VAL A 91 6.31 -9.58 -3.50
N ALA A 92 6.85 -10.55 -2.78
CA ALA A 92 7.15 -11.88 -3.29
C ALA A 92 6.36 -12.91 -2.48
N VAL A 93 5.52 -13.68 -3.17
CA VAL A 93 4.80 -14.80 -2.57
C VAL A 93 5.57 -16.09 -2.87
N LEU A 94 5.93 -16.84 -1.82
CA LEU A 94 6.71 -18.08 -1.88
C LEU A 94 5.82 -19.33 -1.87
#